data_AF-A0A0F9CXU0-F1
#
_entry.id   AF-A0A0F9CXU0-F1
#
_cell.length_a   1.000
_cell.length_b   1.000
_cell.length_c   1.000
_cell.angle_alpha   90.00
_cell.angle_beta   90.00
_cell.angle_gamma   90.00
#
_symmetry.space_group_name_H-M   'P 1'
#
loop_
_entity.id
_entity.type
_entity.pdbx_description
1 polymer ?
#
loop_
_entity_poly.entity_id
_entity_poly.type
_entity_poly.pdbx_seq_one_letter_code
_entity_poly.pdbx_strand_id
1 'polypeptide(L)'
;MPETALIDSGYDARDLRPFDAWHELDSLVSLPDQQLIVVWEPPRPRDTYFIGADVSDGIGQDRSVADVVRIATLERPFEQVAQYVSGSIDPVDFAYVLDTLGRFYHGGVAFEAKVAV
;
A
#
# COMPACT_ATOMS: atom_id res chain seq x y z
N MET A 1 38.83 3.94 21.65
CA MET A 1 38.08 4.99 22.37
C MET A 1 37.59 5.98 21.30
N PRO A 2 36.30 6.36 21.24
CA PRO A 2 35.37 6.44 22.36
C PRO A 2 34.16 5.48 22.28
N GLU A 3 33.48 5.49 23.41
CA GLU A 3 32.27 4.84 23.93
C GLU A 3 30.99 5.50 23.39
N THR A 4 29.90 4.74 23.23
CA THR A 4 28.55 5.35 23.24
C THR A 4 27.48 4.35 23.71
N ALA A 5 27.06 4.57 24.94
CA ALA A 5 25.75 4.37 25.55
C ALA A 5 24.86 3.21 25.07
N LEU A 6 24.71 2.23 25.96
CA LEU A 6 23.57 1.34 26.08
C LEU A 6 22.30 2.18 26.28
N ILE A 7 21.33 2.07 25.36
CA ILE A 7 19.94 2.44 25.62
C ILE A 7 19.19 1.13 25.91
N ASP A 8 19.18 0.78 27.20
CA ASP A 8 18.24 -0.17 27.78
C ASP A 8 16.90 0.56 27.98
N SER A 9 16.04 0.49 26.98
CA SER A 9 14.62 0.79 27.15
C SER A 9 13.79 -0.34 26.57
N GLY A 10 13.99 -1.56 27.08
CA GLY A 10 12.94 -2.55 27.30
C GLY A 10 11.96 -2.89 26.17
N TYR A 11 12.30 -2.72 24.90
CA TYR A 11 11.51 -3.27 23.80
C TYR A 11 12.13 -4.60 23.37
N ASP A 12 11.60 -5.70 23.91
CA ASP A 12 11.87 -7.03 23.39
C ASP A 12 11.29 -7.10 21.96
N ALA A 13 12.15 -7.40 20.98
CA ALA A 13 11.73 -7.64 19.59
C ALA A 13 10.71 -8.80 19.46
N ARG A 14 10.47 -9.55 20.54
CA ARG A 14 9.44 -10.60 20.65
C ARG A 14 8.06 -10.08 21.08
N ASP A 15 7.94 -8.84 21.56
CA ASP A 15 6.66 -8.22 21.93
C ASP A 15 5.93 -7.55 20.75
N LEU A 16 6.59 -7.49 19.58
CA LEU A 16 5.90 -7.27 18.33
C LEU A 16 5.18 -8.56 17.95
N ARG A 17 3.97 -8.77 18.51
CA ARG A 17 3.06 -9.79 17.99
C ARG A 17 2.93 -9.55 16.48
N PRO A 18 3.33 -10.51 15.62
CA PRO A 18 3.15 -10.37 14.19
C PRO A 18 1.65 -10.17 13.99
N PHE A 19 1.26 -9.04 13.44
CA PHE A 19 -0.10 -8.89 12.96
C PHE A 19 -0.26 -9.97 11.88
N ASP A 20 -1.17 -10.93 12.10
CA ASP A 20 -1.42 -12.14 11.32
C ASP A 20 -1.92 -11.87 9.86
N ALA A 21 -1.54 -10.76 9.24
CA ALA A 21 -1.99 -10.33 7.92
C ALA A 21 -1.19 -10.93 6.74
N TRP A 22 -0.15 -11.73 7.01
CA TRP A 22 0.64 -12.36 5.94
C TRP A 22 -0.16 -13.39 5.14
N HIS A 23 -1.17 -14.03 5.75
CA HIS A 23 -2.06 -14.95 5.03
C HIS A 23 -3.12 -14.25 4.16
N GLU A 24 -3.49 -13.00 4.48
CA GLU A 24 -4.42 -12.23 3.63
C GLU A 24 -3.71 -11.67 2.39
N LEU A 25 -2.43 -11.31 2.49
CA LEU A 25 -1.63 -10.83 1.36
C LEU A 25 -1.27 -11.94 0.36
N ASP A 26 -1.05 -13.18 0.82
CA ASP A 26 -0.80 -14.33 -0.08
C ASP A 26 -2.02 -14.65 -0.97
N SER A 27 -3.24 -14.35 -0.51
CA SER A 27 -4.46 -14.54 -1.31
C SER A 27 -4.66 -13.50 -2.41
N LEU A 28 -3.92 -12.38 -2.35
CA LEU A 28 -3.93 -11.31 -3.35
C LEU A 28 -2.91 -11.54 -4.48
N VAL A 29 -2.00 -12.52 -4.31
CA VAL A 29 -1.00 -12.87 -5.31
C VAL A 29 -1.57 -13.97 -6.21
N SER A 30 -2.03 -13.57 -7.40
CA SER A 30 -2.65 -14.37 -8.46
C SER A 30 -4.19 -14.45 -8.41
N LEU A 31 -4.81 -13.30 -8.67
CA LEU A 31 -6.20 -13.24 -9.14
C LEU A 31 -6.24 -13.68 -10.63
N PRO A 32 -7.27 -14.44 -11.07
CA PRO A 32 -7.30 -15.00 -12.42
C PRO A 32 -7.27 -13.92 -13.52
N ASP A 33 -6.47 -14.20 -14.56
CA ASP A 33 -6.35 -13.54 -15.86
C ASP A 33 -6.32 -12.01 -15.89
N GLN A 34 -5.17 -11.45 -15.44
CA GLN A 34 -4.71 -10.05 -15.59
C GLN A 34 -4.86 -9.16 -14.36
N GLN A 35 -5.20 -9.71 -13.21
CA GLN A 35 -5.23 -8.98 -11.95
C GLN A 35 -3.94 -9.20 -11.14
N LEU A 36 -3.23 -8.11 -10.85
CA LEU A 36 -1.99 -8.13 -10.11
C LEU A 36 -1.97 -6.98 -9.11
N ILE A 37 -1.69 -7.29 -7.84
CA ILE A 37 -1.27 -6.29 -6.86
C ILE A 37 0.17 -6.57 -6.46
N VAL A 38 0.99 -5.53 -6.49
CA VAL A 38 2.38 -5.57 -6.03
C VAL A 38 2.57 -4.52 -4.96
N VAL A 39 3.14 -4.91 -3.82
CA VAL A 39 3.52 -4.02 -2.73
C VAL A 39 5.04 -4.10 -2.58
N TRP A 40 5.73 -3.01 -2.93
CA TRP A 40 7.18 -2.90 -2.77
C TRP A 40 7.58 -2.39 -1.39
N GLU A 41 6.80 -1.43 -0.85
CA GLU A 41 6.97 -0.96 0.52
C GLU A 41 5.63 -0.96 1.28
N PRO A 42 5.57 -1.54 2.49
CA PRO A 42 4.40 -1.40 3.35
C PRO A 42 4.27 0.04 3.87
N PRO A 43 3.05 0.47 4.26
CA PRO A 43 2.85 1.78 4.85
C PRO A 43 3.66 1.95 6.14
N ARG A 44 4.20 3.16 6.34
CA ARG A 44 4.94 3.52 7.56
C ARG A 44 4.26 4.68 8.28
N PRO A 45 4.34 4.74 9.62
CA PRO A 45 3.86 5.89 10.36
C PRO A 45 4.49 7.19 9.83
N ARG A 46 3.67 8.25 9.72
CA ARG A 46 4.07 9.62 9.34
C ARG A 46 4.44 9.83 7.88
N ASP A 47 4.50 8.77 7.06
CA ASP A 47 4.53 8.93 5.61
C ASP A 47 3.12 9.32 5.12
N THR A 48 3.07 10.14 4.07
CA THR A 48 1.82 10.47 3.38
C THR A 48 1.85 9.82 2.01
N TYR A 49 0.70 9.31 1.58
CA TYR A 49 0.55 8.61 0.31
C TYR A 49 -0.57 9.25 -0.51
N PHE A 50 -0.46 9.21 -1.83
CA PHE A 50 -1.58 9.44 -2.73
C PHE A 50 -1.80 8.21 -3.61
N ILE A 51 -3.04 8.04 -4.05
CA ILE A 51 -3.41 6.98 -4.99
C ILE A 51 -3.84 7.65 -6.29
N GLY A 52 -3.12 7.38 -7.38
CA GLY A 52 -3.54 7.73 -8.73
C GLY A 52 -4.34 6.58 -9.32
N ALA A 53 -5.52 6.85 -9.85
CA ALA A 53 -6.37 5.83 -10.47
C ALA A 53 -6.64 6.16 -11.94
N ASP A 54 -6.28 5.25 -12.83
CA ASP A 54 -6.67 5.25 -14.24
C ASP A 54 -7.69 4.11 -14.43
N VAL A 55 -8.91 4.45 -14.84
CA VAL A 55 -10.06 3.53 -14.80
C VAL A 55 -10.41 3.08 -16.21
N SER A 56 -10.44 1.78 -16.44
CA SER A 56 -10.95 1.17 -17.67
C SER A 56 -12.41 0.76 -17.57
N ASP A 57 -13.04 0.46 -18.71
CA ASP A 57 -14.40 -0.09 -18.78
C ASP A 57 -14.49 -1.58 -18.35
N GLY A 58 -13.35 -2.24 -18.07
CA GLY A 58 -13.32 -3.63 -17.58
C GLY A 58 -13.58 -4.71 -18.64
N ILE A 59 -13.52 -4.38 -19.93
CA ILE A 59 -13.83 -5.30 -21.04
C ILE A 59 -12.59 -5.92 -21.73
N GLY A 60 -11.39 -5.77 -21.14
CA GLY A 60 -10.15 -6.37 -21.63
C GLY A 60 -9.44 -5.65 -22.79
N GLN A 61 -9.89 -4.45 -23.15
CA GLN A 61 -9.26 -3.62 -24.20
C GLN A 61 -8.21 -2.64 -23.63
N ASP A 62 -8.34 -2.31 -22.35
CA ASP A 62 -7.55 -1.40 -21.54
C ASP A 62 -7.53 -1.91 -20.09
N ARG A 63 -6.73 -1.28 -19.23
CA ARG A 63 -6.54 -1.73 -17.85
C ARG A 63 -6.87 -0.64 -16.86
N SER A 64 -7.55 -1.02 -15.79
CA SER A 64 -7.66 -0.21 -14.60
C SER A 64 -6.37 -0.34 -13.81
N VAL A 65 -5.77 0.79 -13.44
CA VAL A 65 -4.49 0.89 -12.73
C VAL A 65 -4.65 1.79 -11.51
N ALA A 66 -4.18 1.32 -10.36
CA ALA A 66 -4.04 2.16 -9.16
C ALA A 66 -2.57 2.18 -8.73
N ASP A 67 -1.94 3.35 -8.77
CA ASP A 67 -0.57 3.56 -8.30
C ASP A 67 -0.58 4.23 -6.93
N VAL A 68 0.07 3.59 -5.96
CA VAL A 68 0.28 4.16 -4.62
C VAL A 68 1.66 4.78 -4.58
N VAL A 69 1.72 6.09 -4.31
CA VAL A 69 2.97 6.83 -4.28
C VAL A 69 3.16 7.46 -2.90
N ARG A 70 4.31 7.19 -2.28
CA ARG A 70 4.77 7.90 -1.09
C ARG A 70 5.20 9.31 -1.47
N ILE A 71 4.67 10.30 -0.77
CA ILE A 71 5.09 11.70 -0.90
C ILE A 71 6.48 11.87 -0.30
N ALA A 72 7.34 12.64 -0.97
CA ALA A 72 8.67 12.94 -0.47
C ALA A 72 8.65 13.69 0.87
N THR A 73 9.64 13.39 1.70
CA THR A 73 10.01 14.14 2.91
C THR A 73 11.47 14.59 2.80
N LEU A 74 12.00 15.25 3.83
CA LEU A 74 13.44 15.55 3.90
C LEU A 74 14.32 14.28 3.96
N GLU A 75 13.74 13.16 4.40
CA GLU A 75 14.47 11.91 4.63
C GLU A 75 14.21 10.88 3.52
N ARG A 76 13.12 11.02 2.76
CA ARG A 76 12.66 10.01 1.80
C ARG A 76 12.20 10.66 0.49
N PRO A 77 12.59 10.13 -0.69
CA PRO A 77 12.12 10.65 -1.97
C PRO A 77 10.66 10.26 -2.26
N PHE A 78 10.11 10.85 -3.33
CA PHE A 78 8.90 10.33 -3.97
C PHE A 78 9.19 8.94 -4.52
N GLU A 79 8.30 7.98 -4.25
CA GLU A 79 8.49 6.61 -4.69
C GLU A 79 7.13 5.92 -4.87
N GLN A 80 7.00 5.14 -5.94
CA GLN A 80 5.86 4.24 -6.10
C GLN A 80 6.06 3.03 -5.19
N VAL A 81 5.12 2.81 -4.28
CA VAL A 81 5.25 1.81 -3.20
C VAL A 81 4.28 0.64 -3.32
N ALA A 82 3.22 0.80 -4.11
CA ALA A 82 2.37 -0.30 -4.56
C ALA A 82 1.69 0.02 -5.90
N GLN A 83 1.22 -1.03 -6.57
CA GLN A 83 0.42 -0.95 -7.78
C GLN A 83 -0.63 -2.05 -7.80
N TYR A 84 -1.85 -1.70 -8.21
CA TYR A 84 -2.87 -2.64 -8.67
C TYR A 84 -3.08 -2.47 -10.16
N VAL A 85 -3.20 -3.57 -10.89
CA VAL A 85 -3.53 -3.59 -12.33
C VAL A 85 -4.59 -4.65 -12.58
N SER A 86 -5.60 -4.32 -13.39
CA SER A 86 -6.60 -5.27 -13.87
C SER A 86 -7.08 -4.94 -15.28
N GLY A 87 -7.17 -5.95 -16.15
CA GLY A 87 -7.79 -5.81 -17.47
C GLY A 87 -9.30 -6.09 -17.50
N SER A 88 -9.88 -6.57 -16.40
CA SER A 88 -11.24 -7.16 -16.40
C SER A 88 -12.12 -6.72 -15.22
N ILE A 89 -11.64 -5.81 -14.37
CA ILE A 89 -12.42 -5.32 -13.24
C ILE A 89 -13.46 -4.31 -13.71
N ASP A 90 -14.69 -4.45 -13.23
CA ASP A 90 -15.73 -3.45 -13.43
C ASP A 90 -15.37 -2.14 -12.69
N PRO A 91 -15.65 -0.95 -13.24
CA PRO A 91 -15.34 0.32 -12.59
C PRO A 91 -15.90 0.47 -11.17
N VAL A 92 -17.09 -0.08 -10.90
CA VAL A 92 -17.70 -0.05 -9.56
C VAL A 92 -16.92 -0.94 -8.61
N ASP A 93 -16.49 -2.12 -9.07
CA ASP A 93 -15.67 -3.01 -8.27
C ASP A 93 -14.26 -2.45 -8.03
N PHE A 94 -13.72 -1.72 -8.99
CA PHE A 94 -12.44 -1.03 -8.85
C PHE A 94 -12.48 0.04 -7.75
N ALA A 95 -13.62 0.67 -7.50
CA ALA A 95 -13.78 1.61 -6.39
C ALA A 95 -13.55 0.94 -5.02
N TYR A 96 -13.95 -0.33 -4.84
CA TYR A 96 -13.68 -1.07 -3.60
C TYR A 96 -12.19 -1.39 -3.44
N VAL A 97 -11.47 -1.62 -4.55
CA VAL A 97 -10.01 -1.77 -4.53
C VAL A 97 -9.35 -0.47 -4.06
N LEU A 98 -9.76 0.67 -4.59
CA LEU A 98 -9.25 1.99 -4.19
C LEU A 98 -9.53 2.29 -2.71
N ASP A 99 -10.72 2.00 -2.21
CA ASP A 99 -11.07 2.14 -0.79
C ASP A 99 -10.21 1.23 0.11
N THR A 100 -9.98 -0.02 -0.32
CA THR A 100 -9.13 -0.98 0.40
C THR A 100 -7.68 -0.50 0.45
N LEU A 101 -7.11 -0.08 -0.69
CA LEU A 101 -5.76 0.49 -0.76
C LEU A 101 -5.64 1.76 0.09
N GLY A 102 -6.67 2.62 0.04
CA GLY A 102 -6.76 3.83 0.85
C GLY A 102 -6.67 3.52 2.33
N ARG A 103 -7.46 2.55 2.83
CA ARG A 103 -7.41 2.12 4.24
C ARG A 103 -6.08 1.47 4.62
N PHE A 104 -5.53 0.64 3.74
CA PHE A 104 -4.26 -0.03 3.98
C PHE A 104 -3.12 1.00 4.13
N TYR A 105 -2.98 1.94 3.19
CA TYR A 105 -1.94 2.97 3.21
C TYR A 105 -2.22 4.15 4.14
N HIS A 106 -3.44 4.22 4.69
CA HIS A 106 -3.78 5.15 5.74
C HIS A 106 -3.19 4.72 7.11
N GLY A 107 -3.07 3.43 7.42
CA GLY A 107 -2.33 2.96 8.60
C GLY A 107 -3.00 3.21 9.97
N GLY A 108 -4.31 3.04 10.10
CA GLY A 108 -4.98 2.84 11.40
C GLY A 108 -4.98 4.02 12.39
N VAL A 109 -4.47 5.21 12.05
CA VAL A 109 -4.60 6.43 12.86
C VAL A 109 -4.81 7.67 11.98
N ALA A 110 -6.09 8.01 11.77
CA ALA A 110 -6.69 9.27 11.31
C ALA A 110 -5.83 10.28 10.50
N PHE A 111 -5.75 10.09 9.18
CA PHE A 111 -5.24 10.99 8.13
C PHE A 111 -5.70 10.46 6.76
N GLU A 112 -6.56 11.21 6.10
CA GLU A 112 -7.19 10.88 4.82
C GLU A 112 -6.19 10.47 3.71
N ALA A 113 -6.38 9.26 3.15
CA ALA A 113 -5.76 8.89 1.88
C ALA A 113 -6.42 9.71 0.75
N LYS A 114 -5.61 10.47 0.01
CA LYS A 114 -6.11 11.31 -1.09
C LYS A 114 -6.05 10.53 -2.38
N VAL A 115 -7.21 10.35 -3.01
CA VAL A 115 -7.35 9.77 -4.34
C VAL A 115 -7.47 10.90 -5.35
N ALA A 116 -6.73 10.83 -6.44
CA ALA A 116 -6.92 11.69 -7.61
C ALA A 116 -7.31 10.80 -8.80
N VAL A 117 -8.38 11.18 -9.48
CA VAL A 117 -8.91 10.58 -10.71
C VAL A 117 -8.80 11.61 -11.81
#